data_AF-A0A1H1SGU4-F1
#
_entry.id   AF-A0A1H1SGU4-F1
#
_cell.length_a   1.000
_cell.length_b   1.000
_cell.length_c   1.000
_cell.angle_alpha   90.00
_cell.angle_beta   90.00
_cell.angle_gamma   90.00
#
_symmetry.space_group_name_H-M   'P 1'
#
loop_
_entity.id
_entity.type
_entity.pdbx_description
1 polymer ?
#
loop_
_entity_poly.entity_id
_entity_poly.type
_entity_poly.pdbx_seq_one_letter_code
_entity_poly.pdbx_strand_id
1 'polypeptide(L)'
;MSGPHFRASERPGPVRWSRPVRVGLLRGGVLLAAAAAVAWLAPTAPGLVLAAGLAGLALAHLLRSLLRLPAVRVDESGIRTSWTRGAAGLVGWDEVTRIRRDGRVVVVAVHHPADVVRRAPRWRRRHLLRLERDHGSPVVIDRHVLGADPTAHLIRLHHWRNHVAWSRDRAARS
;
A
#
# COMPACT_ATOMS: atom_id res chain seq x y z
N MET A 1 -8.87 -15.98 -28.11
CA MET A 1 -9.23 -14.95 -27.10
C MET A 1 -8.37 -13.73 -27.34
N SER A 2 -8.91 -12.68 -27.94
CA SER A 2 -8.18 -11.42 -28.16
C SER A 2 -8.02 -10.70 -26.83
N GLY A 3 -6.78 -10.62 -26.34
CA GLY A 3 -6.48 -9.78 -25.18
C GLY A 3 -6.73 -8.30 -25.48
N PRO A 4 -6.85 -7.44 -24.47
CA PRO A 4 -6.99 -6.01 -24.68
C PRO A 4 -5.77 -5.49 -25.48
N HIS A 5 -6.04 -5.02 -26.70
CA HIS A 5 -5.04 -4.37 -27.56
C HIS A 5 -4.79 -2.96 -27.03
N PHE A 6 -3.77 -2.80 -26.19
CA PHE A 6 -3.36 -1.49 -25.69
C PHE A 6 -2.52 -0.76 -26.74
N ARG A 7 -2.94 0.44 -27.13
CA ARG A 7 -2.07 1.35 -27.88
C ARG A 7 -1.03 1.93 -26.92
N ALA A 8 0.19 2.18 -27.39
CA ALA A 8 1.24 2.80 -26.56
C ALA A 8 0.81 4.17 -26.00
N SER A 9 -0.09 4.88 -26.68
CA SER A 9 -0.70 6.14 -26.26
C SER A 9 -1.73 6.00 -25.13
N GLU A 10 -2.30 4.81 -24.90
CA GLU A 10 -3.28 4.52 -23.85
C GLU A 10 -2.58 4.18 -22.52
N ARG A 11 -1.63 5.02 -22.14
CA ARG A 11 -0.87 4.88 -20.90
C ARG A 11 -1.81 4.91 -19.69
N PRO A 12 -1.90 3.82 -18.91
CA PRO A 12 -2.65 3.88 -17.66
C PRO A 12 -1.94 4.85 -16.71
N GLY A 13 -2.69 5.82 -16.18
CA GLY A 13 -2.14 6.83 -15.27
C GLY A 13 -1.59 6.20 -13.99
N PRO A 14 -0.59 6.81 -13.33
CA PRO A 14 -0.08 6.32 -12.07
C PRO A 14 -1.19 6.32 -11.02
N VAL A 15 -1.33 5.22 -10.28
CA VAL A 15 -2.36 5.12 -9.24
C VAL A 15 -1.72 5.14 -7.87
N ARG A 16 -2.21 6.06 -7.05
CA ARG A 16 -1.86 6.17 -5.64
C ARG A 16 -3.07 5.76 -4.83
N TRP A 17 -2.99 4.60 -4.22
CA TRP A 17 -3.99 4.12 -3.28
C TRP A 17 -3.53 4.39 -1.87
N SER A 18 -4.30 5.17 -1.11
CA SER A 18 -4.09 5.32 0.32
C SER A 18 -5.11 4.45 1.06
N ARG A 19 -4.70 3.80 2.16
CA ARG A 19 -5.67 3.12 3.04
C ARG A 19 -6.79 4.10 3.38
N PRO A 20 -8.06 3.64 3.46
CA PRO A 20 -9.08 4.44 4.08
C PRO A 20 -8.62 4.73 5.52
N VAL A 21 -8.33 6.00 5.80
CA VAL A 21 -7.87 6.55 7.09
C VAL A 21 -8.89 6.28 8.23
N ARG A 22 -10.02 5.64 7.91
CA ARG A 22 -11.23 5.46 8.71
C ARG A 22 -10.96 4.86 10.09
N VAL A 23 -10.20 3.77 10.23
CA VAL A 23 -10.02 3.14 11.57
C VAL A 23 -9.21 4.04 12.51
N GLY A 24 -8.21 4.72 11.96
CA GLY A 24 -7.36 5.67 12.66
C GLY A 24 -8.10 6.93 13.09
N LEU A 25 -8.86 7.50 12.16
CA LEU A 25 -9.73 8.66 12.37
C LEU A 25 -10.86 8.34 13.35
N LEU A 26 -11.48 7.16 13.25
CA LEU A 26 -12.54 6.74 14.16
C LEU A 26 -12.01 6.61 15.58
N ARG A 27 -10.88 5.91 15.78
CA ARG A 27 -10.27 5.77 17.11
C ARG A 27 -9.80 7.11 17.66
N GLY A 28 -9.15 7.95 16.85
CA GLY A 28 -8.77 9.30 17.25
C GLY A 28 -9.97 10.18 17.60
N GLY A 29 -11.04 10.12 16.80
CA GLY A 29 -12.28 10.85 17.02
C GLY A 29 -13.01 10.43 18.29
N VAL A 30 -13.12 9.12 18.55
CA VAL A 30 -13.71 8.60 19.79
C VAL A 30 -12.94 9.06 21.03
N LEU A 31 -11.61 9.03 20.98
CA LEU A 31 -10.77 9.48 22.09
C LEU A 31 -10.86 11.00 22.31
N LEU A 32 -10.96 11.80 21.26
CA LEU A 32 -11.22 13.24 21.36
C LEU A 32 -12.60 13.54 21.96
N ALA A 33 -13.63 12.80 21.54
CA ALA A 33 -14.98 12.94 22.08
C ALA A 33 -15.02 12.56 23.58
N ALA A 34 -14.33 11.48 23.96
CA ALA A 34 -14.20 11.07 25.36
C ALA A 34 -13.42 12.11 26.19
N ALA A 35 -12.33 12.68 25.65
CA ALA A 35 -11.58 13.74 26.31
C ALA A 35 -12.44 14.98 26.56
N ALA A 36 -13.23 15.41 25.57
CA ALA A 36 -14.13 16.54 25.69
C ALA A 36 -15.25 16.27 26.72
N ALA A 37 -15.82 15.07 26.72
CA ALA A 37 -16.85 14.69 27.69
C ALA A 37 -16.33 14.69 29.13
N VAL A 38 -15.12 14.16 29.36
CA VAL A 38 -14.48 14.18 30.68
C VAL A 38 -14.19 15.61 31.14
N ALA A 39 -13.65 16.45 30.25
CA ALA A 39 -13.37 17.85 30.58
C ALA A 39 -14.63 18.65 30.93
N TRP A 40 -15.77 18.32 30.30
CA TRP A 40 -17.05 18.97 30.55
C TRP A 40 -17.76 18.47 31.82
N LEU A 41 -17.80 17.14 32.03
CA LEU A 41 -18.54 16.52 33.12
C LEU A 41 -17.77 16.52 34.45
N ALA A 42 -16.44 16.57 34.40
CA ALA A 42 -15.58 16.56 35.58
C ALA A 42 -14.44 17.58 35.43
N PRO A 43 -14.72 18.88 35.52
CA PRO A 43 -13.71 19.95 35.37
C PRO A 43 -12.81 20.10 36.60
N THR A 44 -12.50 19.00 37.28
CA THR A 44 -11.58 18.96 38.40
C THR A 44 -10.18 18.66 37.91
N ALA A 45 -9.15 19.02 38.69
CA ALA A 45 -7.75 18.69 38.36
C ALA A 45 -7.54 17.23 37.90
N PRO A 46 -8.05 16.18 38.58
CA PRO A 46 -7.92 14.81 38.09
C PRO A 46 -8.69 14.53 36.78
N GLY A 47 -9.86 15.15 36.58
CA GLY A 47 -10.61 15.03 35.33
C GLY A 47 -9.89 15.65 34.14
N LEU A 48 -9.25 16.82 34.33
CA LEU A 48 -8.44 17.48 33.32
C LEU A 48 -7.19 16.67 32.94
N VAL A 49 -6.53 16.01 33.92
CA VAL A 49 -5.40 15.10 33.66
C VAL A 49 -5.83 13.90 32.82
N LEU A 50 -6.99 13.30 33.13
CA LEU A 50 -7.55 12.19 32.36
C LEU A 50 -7.92 12.63 30.92
N ALA A 51 -8.56 13.79 30.77
CA ALA A 51 -8.90 14.36 29.47
C ALA A 51 -7.64 14.63 28.62
N ALA A 52 -6.59 15.18 29.22
CA ALA A 52 -5.31 15.40 28.54
C ALA A 52 -4.65 14.08 28.10
N GLY A 53 -4.71 13.03 28.93
CA GLY A 53 -4.23 11.69 28.57
C GLY A 53 -4.97 11.09 27.36
N LEU A 54 -6.30 11.21 27.34
CA LEU A 54 -7.14 10.75 26.22
C LEU A 54 -6.86 11.55 24.94
N ALA A 55 -6.70 12.87 25.03
CA ALA A 55 -6.34 13.72 23.90
C ALA A 55 -4.93 13.37 23.36
N GLY A 56 -3.97 13.08 24.22
CA GLY A 56 -2.64 12.61 23.84
C GLY A 56 -2.67 11.28 23.08
N LEU A 57 -3.48 10.32 23.56
CA LEU A 57 -3.71 9.05 22.87
C LEU A 57 -4.42 9.26 21.52
N ALA A 58 -5.40 10.15 21.46
CA ALA A 58 -6.09 10.49 20.21
C ALA A 58 -5.11 11.05 19.18
N LEU A 59 -4.28 12.01 19.59
CA LEU A 59 -3.25 12.60 18.75
C LEU A 59 -2.26 11.54 18.28
N ALA A 60 -1.82 10.63 19.15
CA ALA A 60 -0.94 9.52 18.77
C ALA A 60 -1.60 8.60 17.72
N HIS A 61 -2.90 8.31 17.83
CA HIS A 61 -3.64 7.54 16.84
C HIS A 61 -3.79 8.27 15.51
N LEU A 62 -4.07 9.58 15.53
CA LEU A 62 -4.16 10.41 14.33
C LEU A 62 -2.80 10.53 13.65
N LEU A 63 -1.74 10.88 14.39
CA LEU A 63 -0.36 10.93 13.88
C LEU A 63 0.05 9.58 13.31
N ARG A 64 -0.22 8.48 14.01
CA ARG A 64 0.10 7.13 13.53
C ARG A 64 -0.66 6.81 12.25
N SER A 65 -1.89 7.28 12.11
CA SER A 65 -2.72 7.01 10.93
C SER A 65 -2.29 7.83 9.73
N LEU A 66 -1.89 9.09 9.96
CA LEU A 66 -1.32 9.99 8.94
C LEU A 66 0.09 9.57 8.52
N LEU A 67 0.96 9.25 9.48
CA LEU A 67 2.36 8.85 9.24
C LEU A 67 2.48 7.41 8.72
N ARG A 68 1.51 6.54 9.01
CA ARG A 68 1.45 5.16 8.50
C ARG A 68 0.37 4.98 7.45
N LEU A 69 0.02 5.99 6.66
CA LEU A 69 -0.79 5.77 5.46
C LEU A 69 0.02 4.87 4.51
N PRO A 70 -0.34 3.57 4.30
CA PRO A 70 0.15 2.83 3.16
C PRO A 70 -0.40 3.52 1.90
N ALA A 71 0.40 4.39 1.29
CA ALA A 71 0.23 4.81 -0.08
C ALA A 71 0.93 3.75 -0.93
N VAL A 72 0.17 2.79 -1.42
CA VAL A 72 0.63 1.93 -2.51
C VAL A 72 0.61 2.82 -3.74
N ARG A 73 1.78 3.14 -4.26
CA ARG A 73 1.95 3.90 -5.49
C ARG A 73 2.41 2.93 -6.55
N VAL A 74 1.62 2.81 -7.59
CA VAL A 74 1.95 1.99 -8.74
C VAL A 74 2.12 2.94 -9.91
N ASP A 75 3.33 2.93 -10.46
CA ASP A 75 3.73 3.78 -11.58
C ASP A 75 4.60 2.98 -12.55
N GLU A 76 5.18 3.66 -13.53
CA GLU A 76 6.01 3.05 -14.58
C GLU A 76 7.27 2.37 -14.04
N SER A 77 7.77 2.79 -12.87
CA SER A 77 8.96 2.20 -12.26
C SER A 77 8.66 0.89 -11.54
N GLY A 78 7.40 0.63 -11.21
CA GLY A 78 6.99 -0.57 -10.49
C GLY A 78 5.96 -0.30 -9.42
N ILE A 79 5.92 -1.21 -8.45
CA ILE A 79 5.05 -1.14 -7.29
C ILE A 79 5.87 -0.56 -6.14
N ARG A 80 5.55 0.66 -5.74
CA ARG A 80 6.07 1.34 -4.55
C ARG A 80 5.03 1.28 -3.45
N THR A 81 5.51 1.15 -2.24
CA THR A 81 4.62 1.01 -1.10
C THR A 81 5.14 1.92 0.01
N SER A 82 4.32 2.85 0.50
CA SER A 82 4.78 4.01 1.29
C SER A 82 5.46 3.72 2.63
N TRP A 83 5.61 2.46 3.01
CA TRP A 83 6.52 2.08 4.09
C TRP A 83 7.99 2.24 3.70
N THR A 84 8.27 2.60 2.45
CA THR A 84 9.59 2.90 1.93
C THR A 84 9.81 4.41 1.94
N ARG A 85 10.23 4.98 3.08
CA ARG A 85 11.06 6.19 3.00
C ARG A 85 12.40 5.73 2.40
N GLY A 86 12.68 6.12 1.16
CA GLY A 86 13.85 5.69 0.39
C GLY A 86 13.55 4.51 -0.56
N ALA A 87 14.33 4.41 -1.64
CA ALA A 87 14.14 3.50 -2.79
C ALA A 87 14.16 1.98 -2.50
N ALA A 88 14.06 1.55 -1.24
CA ALA A 88 14.34 0.19 -0.77
C ALA A 88 13.12 -0.77 -0.71
N GLY A 89 11.98 -0.42 -1.31
CA GLY A 89 10.87 -1.36 -1.49
C GLY A 89 10.04 -1.04 -2.73
N LEU A 90 10.75 -0.60 -3.77
CA LEU A 90 10.31 -0.70 -5.14
C LEU A 90 10.41 -2.18 -5.55
N VAL A 91 9.30 -2.72 -6.05
CA VAL A 91 9.32 -3.95 -6.84
C VAL A 91 9.24 -3.49 -8.28
N GLY A 92 10.36 -3.58 -8.99
CA GLY A 92 10.41 -3.26 -10.42
C GLY A 92 9.49 -4.20 -11.19
N TRP A 93 8.89 -3.72 -12.26
CA TRP A 93 8.01 -4.56 -13.09
C TRP A 93 8.74 -5.72 -13.78
N ASP A 94 10.05 -5.59 -13.98
CA ASP A 94 10.98 -6.63 -14.42
C ASP A 94 11.11 -7.77 -13.39
N GLU A 95 10.92 -7.47 -12.11
CA GLU A 95 10.88 -8.48 -11.07
C GLU A 95 9.51 -9.19 -10.99
N VAL A 96 8.45 -8.58 -11.53
CA VAL A 96 7.07 -9.10 -11.45
C VAL A 96 6.83 -10.19 -12.50
N THR A 97 6.53 -11.39 -12.03
CA THR A 97 6.23 -12.55 -12.89
C THR A 97 4.75 -12.71 -13.16
N ARG A 98 3.92 -12.51 -12.14
CA ARG A 98 2.50 -12.79 -12.21
C ARG A 98 1.74 -11.95 -11.21
N ILE A 99 0.53 -11.56 -11.57
CA ILE A 99 -0.41 -10.88 -10.67
C ILE A 99 -1.64 -11.76 -10.56
N ARG A 100 -1.97 -12.21 -9.36
CA ARG A 100 -3.14 -13.06 -9.10
C ARG A 100 -3.99 -12.51 -7.96
N ARG A 101 -5.28 -12.80 -8.03
CA ARG A 101 -6.21 -12.54 -6.94
C ARG A 101 -6.25 -13.73 -6.01
N ASP A 102 -6.17 -13.47 -4.71
CA ASP A 102 -6.26 -14.49 -3.66
C ASP A 102 -7.21 -13.99 -2.56
N GLY A 103 -8.49 -14.31 -2.69
CA GLY A 103 -9.54 -13.82 -1.79
C GLY A 103 -9.59 -12.28 -1.66
N ARG A 104 -9.21 -11.80 -0.47
CA ARG A 104 -9.18 -10.37 -0.11
C ARG A 104 -7.88 -9.65 -0.47
N VAL A 105 -6.89 -10.37 -1.00
CA VAL A 105 -5.60 -9.80 -1.36
C VAL A 105 -5.30 -9.97 -2.85
N VAL A 106 -4.42 -9.11 -3.36
CA VAL A 106 -3.77 -9.25 -4.66
C VAL A 106 -2.32 -9.66 -4.38
N VAL A 107 -1.92 -10.80 -4.93
CA VAL A 107 -0.57 -11.34 -4.79
C VAL A 107 0.20 -10.99 -6.05
N VAL A 108 1.32 -10.31 -5.86
CA VAL A 108 2.26 -9.99 -6.94
C VAL A 108 3.43 -10.94 -6.80
N ALA A 109 3.48 -11.98 -7.63
CA ALA A 109 4.60 -12.91 -7.67
C ALA A 109 5.82 -12.22 -8.29
N VAL A 110 7.00 -12.54 -7.74
CA VAL A 110 8.27 -11.96 -8.15
C VAL A 110 9.33 -13.04 -8.40
N HIS A 111 10.27 -12.81 -9.32
CA HIS A 111 11.33 -13.77 -9.64
C HIS A 111 12.26 -14.07 -8.46
N HIS A 112 12.67 -13.04 -7.72
CA HIS A 112 13.62 -13.15 -6.60
C HIS A 112 13.02 -12.61 -5.30
N PRO A 113 12.12 -13.36 -4.63
CA PRO A 113 11.42 -12.86 -3.43
C PRO A 113 12.39 -12.56 -2.27
N ALA A 114 13.47 -13.33 -2.15
CA ALA A 114 14.51 -13.11 -1.15
C ALA A 114 15.16 -11.71 -1.25
N ASP A 115 15.31 -11.17 -2.46
CA ASP A 115 15.90 -9.85 -2.69
C ASP A 115 14.96 -8.73 -2.25
N VAL A 116 13.66 -8.90 -2.50
CA VAL A 116 12.63 -7.99 -1.98
C VAL A 116 12.67 -7.95 -0.45
N VAL A 117 12.80 -9.11 0.22
CA VAL A 117 12.93 -9.18 1.68
C VAL A 117 14.24 -8.56 2.17
N ARG A 118 15.36 -8.76 1.46
CA ARG A 118 16.67 -8.18 1.81
C ARG A 118 16.66 -6.65 1.76
N ARG A 119 16.06 -6.06 0.71
CA ARG A 119 15.96 -4.60 0.54
C ARG A 119 15.07 -3.96 1.61
N ALA A 120 14.12 -4.72 2.16
CA ALA A 120 13.22 -4.20 3.18
C ALA A 120 13.91 -3.89 4.53
N PRO A 121 13.41 -2.88 5.28
CA PRO A 121 13.88 -2.57 6.63
C PRO A 121 13.80 -3.77 7.58
N ARG A 122 14.80 -3.93 8.46
CA ARG A 122 14.95 -5.08 9.37
C ARG A 122 13.67 -5.40 10.16
N TRP A 123 12.99 -4.38 10.70
CA TRP A 123 11.75 -4.52 11.48
C TRP A 123 10.59 -5.13 10.69
N ARG A 124 10.65 -5.15 9.36
CA ARG A 124 9.59 -5.66 8.49
C ARG A 124 9.89 -7.01 7.86
N ARG A 125 11.15 -7.45 7.85
CA ARG A 125 11.56 -8.71 7.21
C ARG A 125 10.75 -9.92 7.69
N ARG A 126 10.52 -10.04 9.01
CA ARG A 126 9.68 -11.10 9.59
C ARG A 126 8.23 -11.08 9.09
N HIS A 127 7.69 -9.91 8.77
CA HIS A 127 6.34 -9.81 8.21
C HIS A 127 6.32 -10.21 6.73
N LEU A 128 7.30 -9.78 5.93
CA LEU A 128 7.40 -10.18 4.51
C LEU A 128 7.65 -11.68 4.35
N LEU A 129 8.50 -12.27 5.19
CA LEU A 129 8.72 -13.73 5.22
C LEU A 129 7.45 -14.50 5.59
N ARG A 130 6.57 -13.93 6.42
CA ARG A 130 5.26 -14.53 6.71
C ARG A 130 4.36 -14.46 5.49
N LEU A 131 4.23 -13.29 4.87
CA LEU A 131 3.46 -13.14 3.63
C LEU A 131 3.94 -14.09 2.52
N GLU A 132 5.25 -14.27 2.39
CA GLU A 132 5.82 -15.21 1.43
C GLU A 132 5.44 -16.65 1.71
N ARG A 133 5.43 -17.09 2.98
CA ARG A 133 4.95 -18.43 3.35
C ARG A 133 3.45 -18.59 3.13
N ASP A 134 2.68 -17.57 3.50
CA ASP A 134 1.22 -17.63 3.51
C ASP A 134 0.62 -17.49 2.09
N HIS A 135 1.31 -16.77 1.18
CA HIS A 135 0.79 -16.40 -0.13
C HIS A 135 1.72 -16.74 -1.31
N GLY A 136 2.92 -17.27 -1.05
CA GLY A 136 3.94 -17.53 -2.07
C GLY A 136 4.64 -16.27 -2.61
N SER A 137 4.45 -15.11 -1.96
CA SER A 137 5.14 -13.86 -2.33
C SER A 137 5.25 -12.88 -1.15
N PRO A 138 6.37 -12.16 -1.01
CA PRO A 138 6.49 -11.08 -0.03
C PRO A 138 5.68 -9.82 -0.40
N VAL A 139 5.13 -9.75 -1.63
CA VAL A 139 4.40 -8.60 -2.16
C VAL A 139 2.91 -8.93 -2.23
N VAL A 140 2.20 -8.53 -1.18
CA VAL A 140 0.76 -8.73 -1.05
C VAL A 140 0.10 -7.39 -0.82
N ILE A 141 -0.94 -7.13 -1.60
CA ILE A 141 -1.69 -5.87 -1.55
C ILE A 141 -3.13 -6.16 -1.16
N ASP A 142 -3.56 -5.61 -0.04
CA ASP A 142 -4.92 -5.76 0.47
C ASP A 142 -5.91 -5.01 -0.43
N ARG A 143 -6.94 -5.70 -0.93
CA ARG A 143 -7.92 -5.12 -1.86
C ARG A 143 -8.74 -3.99 -1.23
N HIS A 144 -8.95 -4.02 0.08
CA HIS A 144 -9.66 -2.95 0.78
C HIS A 144 -8.88 -1.62 0.77
N VAL A 145 -7.57 -1.67 0.49
CA VAL A 145 -6.71 -0.49 0.37
C VAL A 145 -6.86 0.17 -1.02
N LEU A 146 -7.35 -0.56 -2.03
CA LEU A 146 -7.17 -0.20 -3.43
C LEU A 146 -8.45 0.25 -4.17
N GLY A 147 -9.60 0.32 -3.50
CA GLY A 147 -10.85 0.75 -4.14
C GLY A 147 -11.38 -0.25 -5.18
N ALA A 148 -12.09 0.24 -6.21
CA ALA A 148 -12.74 -0.61 -7.21
C ALA A 148 -11.72 -1.28 -8.15
N ASP A 149 -11.68 -2.61 -8.10
CA ASP A 149 -10.88 -3.55 -8.92
C ASP A 149 -9.37 -3.23 -9.14
N PRO A 150 -8.56 -3.29 -8.07
CA PRO A 150 -7.09 -3.23 -8.16
C PRO A 150 -6.44 -4.22 -9.09
N THR A 151 -6.99 -5.43 -9.16
CA THR A 151 -6.38 -6.53 -9.90
C THR A 151 -6.43 -6.22 -11.39
N ALA A 152 -7.58 -5.75 -11.89
CA ALA A 152 -7.70 -5.32 -13.29
C ALA A 152 -6.79 -4.14 -13.62
N HIS A 153 -6.61 -3.18 -12.70
CA HIS A 153 -5.68 -2.06 -12.93
C HIS A 153 -4.23 -2.54 -13.02
N LEU A 154 -3.78 -3.36 -12.07
CA LEU A 154 -2.42 -3.90 -12.03
C LEU A 154 -2.11 -4.78 -13.26
N ILE A 155 -3.06 -5.63 -13.66
CA ILE A 155 -2.92 -6.47 -14.86
C ILE A 155 -2.81 -5.59 -16.11
N ARG A 156 -3.65 -4.57 -16.26
CA ARG A 156 -3.60 -3.65 -17.42
C ARG A 156 -2.27 -2.93 -17.51
N LEU A 157 -1.76 -2.42 -16.38
CA LEU A 157 -0.49 -1.70 -16.35
C LEU A 157 0.70 -2.63 -16.65
N HIS A 158 0.70 -3.84 -16.10
CA HIS A 158 1.73 -4.84 -16.41
C HIS A 158 1.71 -5.23 -17.90
N HIS A 159 0.52 -5.45 -18.47
CA HIS A 159 0.37 -5.79 -19.89
C HIS A 159 0.79 -4.65 -20.82
N TRP A 160 0.36 -3.41 -20.55
CA TRP A 160 0.78 -2.23 -21.30
C TRP A 160 2.32 -2.09 -21.30
N ARG A 161 2.97 -2.30 -20.14
CA ARG A 161 4.44 -2.19 -20.07
C ARG A 161 5.15 -3.26 -20.90
N ASN A 162 4.69 -4.51 -20.84
CA ASN A 162 5.26 -5.59 -21.64
C ASN A 162 5.11 -5.30 -23.13
N HIS A 163 3.96 -4.74 -23.54
CA HIS A 163 3.75 -4.29 -24.92
C HIS A 163 4.70 -3.15 -25.32
N VAL A 164 4.91 -2.15 -24.46
CA VAL A 164 5.87 -1.05 -24.71
C VAL A 164 7.30 -1.57 -24.84
N ALA A 165 7.74 -2.45 -23.93
CA ALA A 165 9.08 -3.06 -23.99
C ALA A 165 9.28 -3.83 -25.31
N TRP A 166 8.33 -4.69 -25.68
CA TRP A 166 8.36 -5.41 -26.95
C TRP A 166 8.40 -4.47 -28.16
N SER A 167 7.61 -3.40 -28.16
CA SER A 167 7.57 -2.44 -29.27
C SER A 167 8.90 -1.71 -29.47
N ARG A 168 9.59 -1.36 -28.37
CA ARG A 168 10.93 -0.74 -28.40
C ARG A 168 11.99 -1.69 -28.92
N ASP A 169 12.00 -2.94 -28.44
CA ASP A 169 12.95 -3.96 -28.91
C ASP A 169 12.75 -4.27 -30.40
N ARG A 170 11.53 -4.17 -30.91
CA ARG A 170 11.25 -4.34 -32.34
C ARG A 170 11.80 -3.16 -33.15
N ALA A 171 11.61 -1.93 -32.69
CA ALA A 171 12.12 -0.72 -33.34
C ALA A 171 13.65 -0.63 -33.31
N ALA A 172 14.32 -1.18 -32.28
CA ALA A 172 15.77 -1.22 -32.20
C ALA A 172 16.41 -2.27 -33.14
N ARG A 173 15.61 -3.21 -33.67
CA ARG A 173 16.04 -4.27 -34.58
C ARG A 173 15.71 -4.00 -36.05
N SER A 174 15.02 -2.90 -36.35
CA SER A 174 14.65 -2.43 -37.69
C SER A 174 15.53 -1.25 -38.09
#